data_AF-A0A8T7BTA4-F1
#
_entry.id   AF-A0A8T7BTA4-F1
#
_cell.length_a   1.000
_cell.length_b   1.000
_cell.length_c   1.000
_cell.angle_alpha   90.00
_cell.angle_beta   90.00
_cell.angle_gamma   90.00
#
_symmetry.space_group_name_H-M   'P 1'
#
loop_
_entity.id
_entity.type
_entity.pdbx_description
1 polymer ?
#
loop_
_entity_poly.entity_id
_entity_poly.type
_entity_poly.pdbx_seq_one_letter_code
_entity_poly.pdbx_strand_id
1 'polypeptide(L)'
;MSAAINIIDKVPYFGGMFKVESSELDPVNAWPSLIAMTSFVWFFIAAILGITMPVLQFMDLGANWYYQNLTLHGAAMAFPFAFQLMVAMSLHRAGACLGKKADDPLVALFYICMNVGALLLTLAVLNGFHVSYTVMYPLPVVGVEMGLWSMGTLILGFTGIALVLTSMIFLYPIKILKMSFFEERHEDLQLAVRTLKDPGMVGMIMGV
;
A
#
# COMPACT_ATOMS: atom_id res chain seq x y z
N MET A 1 2.32 3.35 24.18
CA MET A 1 2.01 2.23 23.26
C MET A 1 1.66 2.82 21.91
N SER A 2 2.33 2.37 20.84
CA SER A 2 2.13 2.91 19.48
C SER A 2 0.71 2.63 18.98
N ALA A 3 0.11 3.58 18.25
CA ALA A 3 -1.18 3.39 17.61
C ALA A 3 -1.18 2.19 16.65
N ALA A 4 -0.04 1.92 15.99
CA ALA A 4 0.10 0.79 15.08
C ALA A 4 0.00 -0.56 15.82
N ILE A 5 0.67 -0.71 16.97
CA ILE A 5 0.61 -1.92 17.81
C ILE A 5 -0.83 -2.18 18.27
N ASN A 6 -1.51 -1.13 18.73
CA ASN A 6 -2.92 -1.22 19.13
C ASN A 6 -3.85 -1.70 18.02
N ILE A 7 -3.54 -1.39 16.75
CA ILE A 7 -4.31 -1.87 15.60
C ILE A 7 -3.98 -3.34 15.35
N ILE A 8 -2.68 -3.70 15.26
CA ILE A 8 -2.21 -5.07 15.02
C ILE A 8 -2.83 -6.04 16.03
N ASP A 9 -2.76 -5.73 17.33
CA ASP A 9 -3.26 -6.60 18.41
C ASP A 9 -4.78 -6.85 18.34
N LYS A 10 -5.53 -5.99 17.65
CA LYS A 10 -6.98 -6.13 17.46
C LYS A 10 -7.37 -6.87 16.19
N VAL A 11 -6.43 -7.13 15.27
CA VAL A 11 -6.72 -7.85 14.02
C VAL A 11 -6.62 -9.36 14.24
N PRO A 12 -7.69 -10.14 14.04
CA PRO A 12 -7.64 -11.59 14.20
C PRO A 12 -6.76 -12.24 13.12
N TYR A 13 -6.10 -13.34 13.48
CA TYR A 13 -5.14 -14.11 12.66
C TYR A 13 -3.89 -13.33 12.23
N PHE A 14 -4.04 -12.31 11.39
CA PHE A 14 -2.93 -11.50 10.88
C PHE A 14 -2.22 -10.72 12.00
N GLY A 15 -2.94 -10.26 13.01
CA GLY A 15 -2.32 -9.58 14.16
C GLY A 15 -1.33 -10.46 14.90
N GLY A 16 -1.62 -11.77 15.02
CA GLY A 16 -0.69 -12.73 15.61
C GLY A 16 0.57 -12.95 14.77
N MET A 17 0.45 -12.92 13.43
CA MET A 17 1.59 -13.13 12.52
C MET A 17 2.54 -11.93 12.46
N PHE A 18 2.01 -10.72 12.57
CA PHE A 18 2.75 -9.46 12.49
C PHE A 18 2.92 -8.78 13.85
N LYS A 19 2.76 -9.54 14.93
CA LYS A 19 2.85 -9.03 16.29
C LYS A 19 4.25 -8.47 16.52
N VAL A 20 4.30 -7.27 17.11
CA VAL A 20 5.54 -6.64 17.55
C VAL A 20 5.64 -6.82 19.05
N GLU A 21 6.69 -7.49 19.52
CA GLU A 21 7.02 -7.53 20.93
C GLU A 21 7.53 -6.17 21.38
N SER A 22 6.95 -5.65 22.47
CA SER A 22 7.33 -4.32 22.96
C SER A 22 8.79 -4.31 23.34
N SER A 23 9.54 -3.45 22.69
CA SER A 23 10.99 -3.31 22.84
C SER A 23 11.42 -1.88 22.52
N GLU A 24 12.70 -1.58 22.71
CA GLU A 24 13.30 -0.30 22.31
C GLU A 24 13.19 -0.07 20.78
N LEU A 25 12.95 -1.13 20.00
CA LEU A 25 12.80 -1.09 18.54
C LEU A 25 11.37 -0.79 18.07
N ASP A 26 10.42 -0.56 18.98
CA ASP A 26 9.04 -0.17 18.63
C ASP A 26 8.98 1.00 17.63
N PRO A 27 9.82 2.06 17.72
CA PRO A 27 9.84 3.15 16.75
C PRO A 27 10.26 2.74 15.32
N VAL A 28 10.95 1.61 15.17
CA VAL A 28 11.35 1.05 13.87
C VAL A 28 10.32 0.03 13.37
N ASN A 29 9.75 -0.77 14.27
CA ASN A 29 9.01 -1.97 13.89
C ASN A 29 7.50 -1.77 13.81
N ALA A 30 6.91 -0.90 14.65
CA ALA A 30 5.47 -0.84 14.84
C ALA A 30 4.69 -0.51 13.56
N TRP A 31 5.04 0.61 12.91
CA TRP A 31 4.36 1.05 11.69
C TRP A 31 4.68 0.19 10.47
N PRO A 32 5.95 -0.18 10.19
CA PRO A 32 6.24 -1.11 9.11
C PRO A 32 5.52 -2.45 9.24
N SER A 33 5.38 -2.99 10.46
CA SER A 33 4.64 -4.23 10.69
C SER A 33 3.15 -4.08 10.38
N LEU A 34 2.51 -2.96 10.77
CA LEU A 34 1.12 -2.68 10.41
C LEU A 34 0.93 -2.54 8.89
N ILE A 35 1.85 -1.83 8.23
CA ILE A 35 1.82 -1.62 6.77
C ILE A 35 1.96 -2.96 6.05
N ALA A 36 2.91 -3.80 6.49
CA ALA A 36 3.13 -5.16 5.97
C ALA A 36 1.89 -6.03 6.20
N MET A 37 1.38 -6.12 7.43
CA MET A 37 0.18 -6.88 7.77
C MET A 37 -0.99 -6.53 6.85
N THR A 38 -1.25 -5.22 6.68
CA THR A 38 -2.35 -4.73 5.86
C THR A 38 -2.13 -5.04 4.38
N SER A 39 -0.88 -5.04 3.91
CA SER A 39 -0.57 -5.46 2.53
C SER A 39 -0.92 -6.93 2.27
N PHE A 40 -0.75 -7.82 3.26
CA PHE A 40 -1.16 -9.22 3.15
C PHE A 40 -2.68 -9.41 3.16
N VAL A 41 -3.42 -8.51 3.82
CA VAL A 41 -4.89 -8.48 3.70
C VAL A 41 -5.29 -8.17 2.26
N TRP A 42 -4.66 -7.16 1.63
CA TRP A 42 -4.90 -6.84 0.23
C TRP A 42 -4.46 -7.95 -0.73
N PHE A 43 -3.34 -8.62 -0.45
CA PHE A 43 -2.93 -9.81 -1.19
C PHE A 43 -3.99 -10.89 -1.17
N PHE A 44 -4.55 -11.18 0.00
CA PHE A 44 -5.57 -12.23 0.14
C PHE A 44 -6.84 -11.88 -0.66
N ILE A 45 -7.29 -10.63 -0.58
CA ILE A 45 -8.41 -10.12 -1.40
C ILE A 45 -8.08 -10.27 -2.90
N ALA A 46 -6.90 -9.83 -3.31
CA ALA A 46 -6.46 -9.92 -4.69
C ALA A 46 -6.36 -11.38 -5.18
N ALA A 47 -5.84 -12.30 -4.36
CA ALA A 47 -5.73 -13.71 -4.70
C ALA A 47 -7.11 -14.35 -4.89
N ILE A 48 -8.07 -14.05 -4.02
CA ILE A 48 -9.46 -14.51 -4.19
C ILE A 48 -10.03 -13.98 -5.51
N LEU A 49 -9.93 -12.69 -5.77
CA LEU A 49 -10.41 -12.09 -7.03
C LEU A 49 -9.71 -12.72 -8.25
N GLY A 50 -8.41 -12.99 -8.15
CA GLY A 50 -7.61 -13.69 -9.15
C GLY A 50 -8.14 -15.08 -9.48
N ILE A 51 -8.41 -15.89 -8.45
CA ILE A 51 -8.91 -17.27 -8.59
C ILE A 51 -10.36 -17.28 -9.09
N THR A 52 -11.19 -16.30 -8.70
CA THR A 52 -12.58 -16.23 -9.15
C THR A 52 -12.71 -15.97 -10.65
N MET A 53 -11.75 -15.27 -11.28
CA MET A 53 -11.82 -14.97 -12.72
C MET A 53 -11.85 -16.25 -13.60
N PRO A 54 -10.94 -17.23 -13.44
CA PRO A 54 -11.06 -18.53 -14.09
C PRO A 54 -12.37 -19.25 -13.78
N VAL A 55 -12.84 -19.23 -12.53
CA VAL A 55 -14.11 -19.88 -12.13
C VAL A 55 -15.29 -19.27 -12.90
N LEU A 56 -15.35 -17.94 -12.99
CA LEU A 56 -16.38 -17.23 -13.75
C LEU A 56 -16.36 -17.61 -15.23
N GLN A 57 -15.17 -17.77 -15.82
CA GLN A 57 -15.00 -18.22 -17.20
C GLN A 57 -15.42 -19.68 -17.39
N PHE A 58 -15.03 -20.58 -16.49
CA PHE A 58 -15.39 -22.00 -16.57
C PHE A 58 -16.88 -22.26 -16.38
N MET A 59 -17.55 -21.45 -15.57
CA MET A 59 -18.98 -21.59 -15.25
C MET A 59 -19.89 -20.70 -16.12
N ASP A 60 -19.33 -19.94 -17.07
CA ASP A 60 -20.07 -18.99 -17.93
C ASP A 60 -20.97 -18.01 -17.16
N LEU A 61 -20.48 -17.49 -16.03
CA LEU A 61 -21.26 -16.68 -15.07
C LEU A 61 -21.45 -15.20 -15.48
N GLY A 62 -21.08 -14.85 -16.71
CA GLY A 62 -21.30 -13.52 -17.30
C GLY A 62 -20.09 -12.58 -17.26
N ALA A 63 -19.90 -11.85 -18.36
CA ALA A 63 -18.73 -11.01 -18.60
C ALA A 63 -18.58 -9.82 -17.62
N ASN A 64 -19.68 -9.30 -17.07
CA ASN A 64 -19.64 -8.16 -16.14
C ASN A 64 -18.87 -8.48 -14.85
N TRP A 65 -19.13 -9.66 -14.26
CA TRP A 65 -18.42 -10.13 -13.06
C TRP A 65 -16.92 -10.34 -13.34
N TYR A 66 -16.60 -10.83 -14.53
CA TYR A 66 -15.21 -11.01 -14.94
C TYR A 66 -14.47 -9.67 -15.00
N TYR A 67 -15.02 -8.66 -15.69
CA TYR A 67 -14.38 -7.35 -15.79
C TYR A 67 -14.31 -6.61 -14.46
N GLN A 68 -15.33 -6.73 -13.62
CA GLN A 68 -15.30 -6.19 -12.25
C GLN A 68 -14.17 -6.81 -11.44
N ASN A 69 -14.05 -8.15 -11.44
CA ASN A 69 -13.00 -8.85 -10.70
C ASN A 69 -11.61 -8.55 -11.25
N LEU A 70 -11.47 -8.40 -12.57
CA LEU A 70 -10.22 -8.00 -13.21
C LEU A 70 -9.76 -6.62 -12.73
N THR A 71 -10.66 -5.63 -12.71
CA THR A 71 -10.34 -4.27 -12.24
C THR A 71 -10.01 -4.27 -10.74
N LEU A 72 -10.81 -4.96 -9.91
CA LEU A 72 -10.55 -5.06 -8.47
C LEU A 72 -9.24 -5.79 -8.17
N HIS A 73 -8.95 -6.87 -8.89
CA HIS A 73 -7.71 -7.64 -8.73
C HIS A 73 -6.49 -6.76 -9.04
N GLY A 74 -6.49 -6.05 -10.17
CA GLY A 74 -5.41 -5.14 -10.53
C GLY A 74 -5.22 -4.02 -9.51
N ALA A 75 -6.32 -3.41 -9.07
CA ALA A 75 -6.30 -2.34 -8.07
C ALA A 75 -5.75 -2.81 -6.72
N ALA A 76 -6.10 -4.02 -6.26
CA ALA A 76 -5.63 -4.59 -5.01
C ALA A 76 -4.18 -5.11 -5.09
N MET A 77 -3.78 -5.73 -6.20
CA MET A 77 -2.44 -6.31 -6.38
C MET A 77 -1.32 -5.27 -6.38
N ALA A 78 -1.51 -4.18 -7.13
CA ALA A 78 -0.43 -3.25 -7.39
C ALA A 78 -0.09 -2.41 -6.15
N PHE A 79 -0.96 -1.46 -5.79
CA PHE A 79 -0.61 -0.45 -4.79
C PHE A 79 -0.76 -0.94 -3.35
N PRO A 80 -1.95 -1.38 -2.91
CA PRO A 80 -2.16 -1.64 -1.50
C PRO A 80 -1.61 -3.01 -1.06
N PHE A 81 -1.28 -3.92 -2.01
CA PHE A 81 -0.41 -5.06 -1.74
C PHE A 81 1.06 -4.78 -2.07
N ALA A 82 1.48 -4.89 -3.33
CA ALA A 82 2.90 -5.01 -3.67
C ALA A 82 3.71 -3.76 -3.28
N PHE A 83 3.25 -2.56 -3.66
CA PHE A 83 3.95 -1.33 -3.30
C PHE A 83 3.91 -1.06 -1.79
N GLN A 84 2.76 -1.28 -1.14
CA GLN A 84 2.65 -1.12 0.30
C GLN A 84 3.61 -2.04 1.06
N LEU A 85 3.75 -3.30 0.63
CA LEU A 85 4.73 -4.24 1.19
C LEU A 85 6.16 -3.76 0.98
N MET A 86 6.51 -3.30 -0.22
CA MET A 86 7.84 -2.74 -0.50
C MET A 86 8.16 -1.53 0.38
N VAL A 87 7.18 -0.65 0.63
CA VAL A 87 7.36 0.48 1.54
C VAL A 87 7.59 0.01 2.98
N ALA A 88 6.82 -0.98 3.46
CA ALA A 88 7.05 -1.54 4.80
C ALA A 88 8.48 -2.06 4.96
N MET A 89 8.94 -2.89 4.02
CA MET A 89 10.29 -3.44 4.06
C MET A 89 11.38 -2.37 3.94
N SER A 90 11.14 -1.35 3.10
CA SER A 90 12.05 -0.22 2.93
C SER A 90 12.18 0.60 4.20
N LEU A 91 11.06 0.98 4.84
CA LEU A 91 11.06 1.75 6.09
C LEU A 91 11.68 0.96 7.24
N HIS A 92 11.35 -0.33 7.37
CA HIS A 92 11.94 -1.21 8.37
C HIS A 92 13.46 -1.33 8.20
N ARG A 93 13.92 -1.56 6.96
CA ARG A 93 15.35 -1.63 6.64
C ARG A 93 16.04 -0.30 6.89
N ALA A 94 15.48 0.81 6.42
CA ALA A 94 16.04 2.14 6.61
C ALA A 94 16.16 2.45 8.11
N GLY A 95 15.12 2.17 8.89
CA GLY A 95 15.13 2.39 10.33
C GLY A 95 16.20 1.56 11.05
N ALA A 96 16.21 0.24 10.84
CA ALA A 96 17.13 -0.68 11.50
C ALA A 96 18.61 -0.50 11.09
N CYS A 97 18.88 -0.08 9.84
CA CYS A 97 20.25 0.08 9.37
C CYS A 97 20.82 1.48 9.62
N LEU A 98 20.00 2.53 9.50
CA LEU A 98 20.40 3.93 9.71
C LEU A 98 20.20 4.39 11.16
N GLY A 99 19.56 3.58 12.02
CA GLY A 99 19.18 3.95 13.38
C GLY A 99 18.16 5.09 13.39
N LYS A 100 17.13 5.01 12.53
CA LYS A 100 16.12 6.07 12.34
C LYS A 100 14.74 5.58 12.72
N LYS A 101 13.91 6.49 13.18
CA LYS A 101 12.53 6.18 13.53
C LYS A 101 11.64 6.12 12.29
N ALA A 102 10.72 5.18 12.28
CA ALA A 102 9.70 4.99 11.25
C ALA A 102 8.29 5.17 11.81
N ASP A 103 8.13 5.95 12.89
CA ASP A 103 6.88 6.13 13.62
C ASP A 103 6.32 7.57 13.58
N ASP A 104 6.83 8.41 12.69
CA ASP A 104 6.41 9.81 12.58
C ASP A 104 5.12 9.97 11.74
N PRO A 105 4.49 11.16 11.77
CA PRO A 105 3.23 11.41 11.08
C PRO A 105 3.24 11.17 9.57
N LEU A 106 4.39 11.27 8.88
CA LEU A 106 4.46 10.99 7.44
C LEU A 106 4.17 9.52 7.14
N VAL A 107 4.63 8.61 7.99
CA VAL A 107 4.38 7.17 7.84
C VAL A 107 2.90 6.85 8.11
N ALA A 108 2.31 7.50 9.11
CA ALA A 108 0.89 7.38 9.40
C ALA A 108 0.03 7.91 8.23
N LEU A 109 0.37 9.08 7.68
CA LEU A 109 -0.33 9.67 6.54
C LEU A 109 -0.17 8.82 5.28
N PHE A 110 1.01 8.24 5.06
CA PHE A 110 1.24 7.27 3.99
C PHE A 110 0.25 6.10 4.10
N TYR A 111 0.17 5.48 5.28
CA TYR A 111 -0.71 4.34 5.54
C TYR A 111 -2.19 4.70 5.30
N ILE A 112 -2.63 5.86 5.81
CA ILE A 112 -4.01 6.33 5.65
C ILE A 112 -4.32 6.59 4.18
N CYS A 113 -3.50 7.38 3.48
CA CYS A 113 -3.73 7.70 2.06
C CYS A 113 -3.76 6.45 1.18
N MET A 114 -2.83 5.50 1.40
CA MET A 114 -2.80 4.25 0.65
C MET A 114 -4.08 3.43 0.85
N ASN A 115 -4.48 3.20 2.11
CA ASN A 115 -5.59 2.28 2.42
C ASN A 115 -6.97 2.92 2.23
N VAL A 116 -7.15 4.18 2.59
CA VAL A 116 -8.37 4.93 2.27
C VAL A 116 -8.50 5.09 0.77
N GLY A 117 -7.41 5.42 0.07
CA GLY A 117 -7.41 5.53 -1.39
C GLY A 117 -7.84 4.23 -2.08
N ALA A 118 -7.25 3.10 -1.67
CA ALA A 118 -7.62 1.78 -2.16
C ALA A 118 -9.08 1.41 -1.85
N LEU A 119 -9.58 1.76 -0.65
CA LEU A 119 -10.98 1.54 -0.28
C LEU A 119 -11.94 2.36 -1.16
N LEU A 120 -11.66 3.66 -1.37
CA LEU A 120 -12.50 4.50 -2.24
C LEU A 120 -12.52 3.97 -3.67
N LEU A 121 -11.37 3.55 -4.20
CA LEU A 121 -11.30 2.93 -5.53
C LEU A 121 -12.11 1.63 -5.59
N THR A 122 -12.00 0.78 -4.56
CA THR A 122 -12.80 -0.45 -4.45
C THR A 122 -14.29 -0.13 -4.48
N LEU A 123 -14.74 0.82 -3.66
CA LEU A 123 -16.13 1.25 -3.62
C LEU A 123 -16.59 1.83 -4.97
N ALA A 124 -15.75 2.59 -5.67
CA ALA A 124 -16.07 3.09 -6.99
C ALA A 124 -16.31 1.94 -8.00
N VAL A 125 -15.43 0.93 -8.00
CA VAL A 125 -15.56 -0.23 -8.89
C VAL A 125 -16.81 -1.06 -8.55
N LEU A 126 -17.14 -1.22 -7.26
CA LEU A 126 -18.39 -1.87 -6.84
C LEU A 126 -19.64 -1.08 -7.27
N ASN A 127 -19.53 0.24 -7.45
CA ASN A 127 -20.58 1.11 -7.97
C ASN A 127 -20.57 1.26 -9.51
N GLY A 128 -19.90 0.34 -10.23
CA GLY A 128 -19.92 0.29 -11.69
C GLY A 128 -18.73 0.95 -12.40
N PHE A 129 -17.71 1.43 -11.67
CA PHE A 129 -16.51 2.01 -12.28
C PHE A 129 -15.60 0.93 -12.88
N HIS A 130 -15.92 0.46 -14.08
CA HIS A 130 -15.19 -0.62 -14.76
C HIS A 130 -14.24 -0.08 -15.84
N VAL A 131 -13.38 0.88 -15.48
CA VAL A 131 -12.37 1.37 -16.42
C VAL A 131 -11.30 0.30 -16.61
N SER A 132 -11.05 -0.09 -17.86
CA SER A 132 -9.91 -0.94 -18.17
C SER A 132 -8.62 -0.20 -17.79
N TYR A 133 -7.91 -0.71 -16.78
CA TYR A 133 -6.77 -0.05 -16.14
C TYR A 133 -5.64 0.29 -17.12
N THR A 134 -5.52 -0.46 -18.22
CA THR A 134 -4.43 -0.34 -19.20
C THR A 134 -4.76 0.59 -20.38
N VAL A 135 -6.03 0.69 -20.77
CA VAL A 135 -6.45 1.44 -21.98
C VAL A 135 -7.40 2.60 -21.68
N MET A 136 -7.82 2.79 -20.42
CA MET A 136 -8.77 3.82 -20.00
C MET A 136 -9.97 3.94 -20.94
N TYR A 137 -10.52 2.78 -21.35
CA TYR A 137 -11.61 2.71 -22.31
C TYR A 137 -12.88 2.10 -21.68
N PRO A 138 -14.06 2.71 -21.89
CA PRO A 138 -14.24 4.05 -22.44
C PRO A 138 -13.59 5.09 -21.52
N LEU A 139 -13.26 6.28 -22.06
CA LEU A 139 -12.68 7.36 -21.27
C LEU A 139 -13.56 7.64 -20.04
N PRO A 140 -12.98 7.90 -18.85
CA PRO A 140 -13.74 8.00 -17.62
C PRO A 140 -14.93 8.98 -17.67
N VAL A 141 -14.80 10.10 -18.39
CA VAL A 141 -15.90 11.08 -18.59
C VAL A 141 -16.90 10.62 -19.66
N VAL A 142 -16.42 9.97 -20.73
CA VAL A 142 -17.29 9.43 -21.79
C VAL A 142 -18.19 8.34 -21.23
N GLY A 143 -17.71 7.51 -20.30
CA GLY A 143 -18.59 6.54 -19.64
C GLY A 143 -19.68 7.17 -18.78
N VAL A 144 -19.50 8.39 -18.25
CA VAL A 144 -20.59 9.15 -17.61
C VAL A 144 -21.63 9.58 -18.65
N GLU A 145 -21.17 10.14 -19.77
CA GLU A 145 -22.04 10.58 -20.86
C GLU A 145 -22.87 9.43 -21.44
N MET A 146 -22.26 8.25 -21.55
CA MET A 146 -22.90 7.01 -22.01
C MET A 146 -23.76 6.33 -20.95
N GLY A 147 -23.85 6.87 -19.73
CA GLY A 147 -24.64 6.31 -18.63
C GLY A 147 -24.10 5.01 -18.05
N LEU A 148 -22.83 4.68 -18.28
CA LEU A 148 -22.17 3.48 -17.76
C LEU A 148 -21.88 3.59 -16.26
N TRP A 149 -21.57 4.79 -15.77
CA TRP A 149 -21.42 5.09 -14.35
C TRP A 149 -21.81 6.54 -14.04
N SER A 150 -22.09 6.81 -12.77
CA SER A 150 -22.43 8.16 -12.31
C SER A 150 -21.20 9.06 -12.19
N MET A 151 -21.42 10.38 -12.22
CA MET A 151 -20.37 11.37 -11.92
C MET A 151 -19.83 11.22 -10.49
N GLY A 152 -20.69 10.83 -9.53
CA GLY A 152 -20.25 10.56 -8.15
C GLY A 152 -19.30 9.37 -8.06
N THR A 153 -19.60 8.29 -8.78
CA THR A 153 -18.74 7.11 -8.90
C THR A 153 -17.38 7.48 -9.49
N LEU A 154 -17.36 8.33 -10.52
CA LEU A 154 -16.14 8.84 -11.14
C LEU A 154 -15.26 9.61 -10.14
N ILE A 155 -15.84 10.59 -9.43
CA ILE A 155 -15.15 11.41 -8.43
C ILE A 155 -14.58 10.53 -7.31
N LEU A 156 -15.34 9.53 -6.87
CA LEU A 156 -14.91 8.58 -5.84
C LEU A 156 -13.66 7.80 -6.30
N GLY A 157 -13.70 7.27 -7.53
CA GLY A 157 -12.58 6.53 -8.12
C GLY A 157 -11.32 7.38 -8.27
N PHE A 158 -11.44 8.59 -8.82
CA PHE A 158 -10.31 9.51 -8.98
C PHE A 158 -9.75 10.01 -7.65
N THR A 159 -10.61 10.24 -6.65
CA THR A 159 -10.16 10.59 -5.30
C THR A 159 -9.36 9.43 -4.69
N GLY A 160 -9.82 8.20 -4.88
CA GLY A 160 -9.08 7.00 -4.47
C GLY A 160 -7.68 6.92 -5.11
N ILE A 161 -7.62 7.10 -6.44
CA ILE A 161 -6.37 7.13 -7.21
C ILE A 161 -5.46 8.25 -6.71
N ALA A 162 -5.99 9.46 -6.51
CA ALA A 162 -5.20 10.60 -6.04
C ALA A 162 -4.55 10.31 -4.68
N LEU A 163 -5.28 9.75 -3.72
CA LEU A 163 -4.72 9.39 -2.41
C LEU A 163 -3.63 8.32 -2.50
N VAL A 164 -3.84 7.27 -3.30
CA VAL A 164 -2.82 6.24 -3.55
C VAL A 164 -1.57 6.87 -4.16
N LEU A 165 -1.72 7.72 -5.17
CA LEU A 165 -0.60 8.40 -5.81
C LEU A 165 0.09 9.39 -4.86
N THR A 166 -0.65 10.09 -4.00
CA THR A 166 -0.05 10.96 -2.97
C THR A 166 0.86 10.17 -2.04
N SER A 167 0.45 8.96 -1.66
CA SER A 167 1.25 8.07 -0.82
C SER A 167 2.58 7.66 -1.51
N MET A 168 2.55 7.42 -2.81
CA MET A 168 3.68 6.89 -3.59
C MET A 168 4.63 7.94 -4.14
N ILE A 169 4.09 9.05 -4.62
CA ILE A 169 4.88 10.10 -5.29
C ILE A 169 5.43 11.09 -4.27
N PHE A 170 4.70 11.36 -3.19
CA PHE A 170 5.09 12.37 -2.20
C PHE A 170 5.47 11.76 -0.86
N LEU A 171 4.54 11.09 -0.18
CA LEU A 171 4.74 10.74 1.24
C LEU A 171 5.90 9.77 1.46
N TYR A 172 5.94 8.67 0.70
CA TYR A 172 7.01 7.68 0.81
C TYR A 172 8.39 8.25 0.42
N PRO A 173 8.58 8.88 -0.75
CA PRO A 173 9.87 9.47 -1.13
C PRO A 173 10.35 10.54 -0.15
N ILE A 174 9.46 11.43 0.31
CA ILE A 174 9.81 12.46 1.30
C ILE A 174 10.29 11.81 2.59
N LYS A 175 9.60 10.76 3.09
CA LYS A 175 10.02 10.07 4.31
C LYS A 175 11.38 9.40 4.15
N ILE A 176 11.64 8.72 3.04
CA ILE A 176 12.95 8.08 2.80
C ILE A 176 14.07 9.11 2.72
N LEU A 177 13.87 10.24 2.03
CA LEU A 177 14.84 11.35 2.01
C LEU A 177 15.10 11.89 3.40
N LYS A 178 14.04 12.09 4.20
CA LYS A 178 14.13 12.57 5.57
C LYS A 178 14.93 11.61 6.46
N MET A 179 14.66 10.31 6.41
CA MET A 179 15.43 9.28 7.14
C MET A 179 16.90 9.25 6.70
N SER A 180 17.16 9.43 5.40
CA SER A 180 18.50 9.28 4.83
C SER A 180 19.41 10.46 5.15
N PHE A 181 18.89 11.69 5.16
CA PHE A 181 19.71 12.91 5.19
C PHE A 181 19.43 13.84 6.38
N PHE A 182 18.22 13.86 6.94
CA PHE A 182 17.79 14.95 7.82
C PHE A 182 17.44 14.53 9.25
N GLU A 183 17.03 13.27 9.47
CA GLU A 183 16.70 12.79 10.81
C GLU A 183 17.95 12.56 11.67
N GLU A 184 17.81 12.61 12.98
CA GLU A 184 18.87 12.25 13.93
C GLU A 184 19.05 10.74 13.98
N ARG A 185 20.29 10.28 14.21
CA ARG A 185 20.60 8.86 14.35
C ARG A 185 20.53 8.48 15.82
N HIS A 186 19.81 7.41 16.10
CA HIS A 186 19.67 6.79 17.40
C HIS A 186 20.49 5.50 17.39
N GLU A 187 21.56 5.44 18.19
CA GLU A 187 22.47 4.28 18.20
C GLU A 187 21.80 3.02 18.75
N ASP A 188 20.87 3.20 19.70
CA ASP A 188 20.00 2.18 20.29
C ASP A 188 19.09 1.50 19.24
N LEU A 189 18.71 2.22 18.18
CA LEU A 189 17.85 1.67 17.12
C LEU A 189 18.61 0.94 16.01
N GLN A 190 19.95 1.00 16.04
CA GLN A 190 20.75 0.53 14.93
C GLN A 190 21.22 -0.92 15.14
N LEU A 191 20.67 -1.82 14.33
CA LEU A 191 20.95 -3.25 14.44
C LEU A 191 22.03 -3.74 13.47
N ALA A 192 22.19 -3.09 12.31
CA ALA A 192 23.11 -3.56 11.28
C ALA A 192 23.72 -2.41 10.47
N VAL A 193 24.90 -1.93 10.89
CA VAL A 193 25.65 -0.86 10.19
C VAL A 193 26.18 -1.34 8.82
N ARG A 194 26.46 -2.65 8.70
CA ARG A 194 27.23 -3.22 7.58
C ARG A 194 26.41 -3.44 6.30
N THR A 195 25.09 -3.62 6.40
CA THR A 195 24.16 -3.91 5.29
C THR A 195 23.81 -2.69 4.42
N LEU A 196 24.25 -1.49 4.81
CA LEU A 196 24.16 -0.27 4.00
C LEU A 196 25.35 -0.08 3.06
N LYS A 197 26.51 -0.69 3.37
CA LYS A 197 27.70 -0.64 2.50
C LYS A 197 27.63 -1.64 1.34
N ASP A 198 26.58 -2.45 1.27
CA ASP A 198 26.31 -3.27 0.09
C ASP A 198 25.79 -2.37 -1.04
N PRO A 199 26.42 -2.40 -2.23
CA PRO A 199 26.32 -1.35 -3.25
C PRO A 199 24.94 -1.19 -3.90
N GLY A 200 23.96 -2.02 -3.56
CA GLY A 200 22.63 -2.02 -4.16
C GLY A 200 21.73 -0.84 -3.79
N MET A 201 22.00 -0.07 -2.73
CA MET A 201 21.18 1.11 -2.38
C MET A 201 22.00 2.37 -2.11
N VAL A 202 23.18 2.26 -1.50
CA VAL A 202 24.08 3.40 -1.28
C VAL A 202 24.98 3.65 -2.50
N GLY A 203 25.25 2.64 -3.32
CA GLY A 203 26.02 2.80 -4.57
C GLY A 203 25.32 3.67 -5.62
N MET A 204 24.00 3.86 -5.52
CA MET A 204 23.24 4.80 -6.38
C MET A 204 23.17 6.23 -5.82
N ILE A 205 23.36 6.42 -4.51
CA ILE A 205 23.31 7.74 -3.87
C ILE A 205 24.71 8.36 -3.75
N MET A 206 25.76 7.54 -3.59
CA MET A 206 27.16 7.97 -3.48
C MET A 206 27.98 7.65 -4.74
N GLY A 207 27.32 7.54 -5.89
CA GLY A 207 27.95 7.43 -7.20
C GLY A 207 28.42 8.77 -7.78
N VAL A 208 28.53 9.82 -6.94
CA VAL A 208 29.26 11.09 -7.14
C VAL A 208 29.73 11.58 -5.78
#